data_AF-S0JB23-F1
#
_entry.id   AF-S0JB23-F1
#
_cell.length_a   1.000
_cell.length_b   1.000
_cell.length_c   1.000
_cell.angle_alpha   90.00
_cell.angle_beta   90.00
_cell.angle_gamma   90.00
#
_symmetry.space_group_name_H-M   'P 1'
#
loop_
_entity.id
_entity.type
_entity.pdbx_description
1 polymer ?
#
loop_
_entity_poly.entity_id
_entity_poly.type
_entity_poly.pdbx_seq_one_letter_code
_entity_poly.pdbx_strand_id
1 'polypeptide(L)'
;MAATRKARVPMAEQIRLINECRQSGMTDADWCRENGIAVSTFYNRVSRCRKTAADQIPAPNYGHCEIPRSKQDVVPIAIVPDHLTEQHTASQMHQTNPDNSHTIEVSMNDVIIRISNDADPVLLTRTLRLVRETLC
;
A
#
# COMPACT_ATOMS: atom_id res chain seq x y z
N MET A 1 -27.96 -30.33 22.76
CA MET A 1 -26.97 -29.37 23.29
C MET A 1 -27.49 -27.95 23.10
N ALA A 2 -28.10 -27.36 24.13
CA ALA A 2 -28.68 -26.03 24.05
C ALA A 2 -27.57 -24.99 23.84
N ALA A 3 -27.52 -24.40 22.65
CA ALA A 3 -26.64 -23.27 22.37
C ALA A 3 -27.16 -22.06 23.16
N THR A 4 -26.58 -21.82 24.33
CA THR A 4 -26.78 -20.59 25.09
C THR A 4 -26.23 -19.43 24.25
N ARG A 5 -27.12 -18.72 23.55
CA ARG A 5 -26.75 -17.45 22.89
C ARG A 5 -26.30 -16.50 23.99
N LYS A 6 -24.99 -16.24 24.07
CA LYS A 6 -24.40 -15.22 24.95
C LYS A 6 -25.20 -13.93 24.78
N ALA A 7 -25.59 -13.32 25.91
CA ALA A 7 -26.34 -12.08 25.93
C ALA A 7 -25.67 -11.04 25.01
N ARG A 8 -26.48 -10.35 24.20
CA ARG A 8 -25.99 -9.36 23.24
C ARG A 8 -25.31 -8.24 24.04
N VAL A 9 -23.98 -8.19 23.97
CA VAL A 9 -23.19 -7.12 24.59
C VAL A 9 -23.79 -5.77 24.15
N PRO A 10 -24.25 -4.93 25.09
CA PRO A 10 -24.84 -3.62 24.78
C PRO A 10 -23.87 -2.76 23.96
N MET A 11 -24.42 -1.83 23.19
CA MET A 11 -23.63 -1.03 22.25
C MET A 11 -22.50 -0.24 22.94
N ALA A 12 -22.79 0.37 24.09
CA ALA A 12 -21.82 1.11 24.89
C ALA A 12 -20.65 0.21 25.37
N GLU A 13 -20.95 -1.03 25.72
CA GLU A 13 -19.96 -2.00 26.16
C GLU A 13 -19.05 -2.45 25.00
N GLN A 14 -19.59 -2.51 23.77
CA GLN A 14 -18.77 -2.77 22.58
C GLN A 14 -17.80 -1.62 22.30
N ILE A 15 -18.24 -0.38 22.47
CA ILE A 15 -17.38 0.81 22.31
C ILE A 15 -16.28 0.82 23.38
N ARG A 16 -16.63 0.49 24.64
CA ARG A 16 -15.66 0.40 25.74
C ARG A 16 -14.54 -0.61 25.44
N LEU A 17 -14.89 -1.81 25.01
CA LEU A 17 -13.93 -2.85 24.63
C LEU A 17 -13.04 -2.45 23.45
N ILE A 18 -13.59 -1.73 22.47
CA ILE A 18 -12.81 -1.21 21.34
C ILE A 18 -11.81 -0.16 21.83
N ASN A 19 -12.21 0.74 22.72
CA ASN A 19 -11.33 1.76 23.28
C ASN A 19 -10.20 1.14 24.12
N GLU A 20 -10.52 0.14 24.94
CA GLU A 20 -9.54 -0.61 25.73
C GLU A 20 -8.52 -1.32 24.84
N CYS A 21 -8.97 -1.97 23.77
CA CYS A 21 -8.09 -2.57 22.76
C CYS A 21 -7.13 -1.53 22.16
N ARG A 22 -7.60 -0.33 21.84
CA ARG A 22 -6.78 0.73 21.23
C ARG A 22 -5.79 1.36 22.21
N GLN A 23 -6.15 1.44 23.48
CA GLN A 23 -5.30 1.99 24.55
C GLN A 23 -4.29 0.96 25.09
N SER A 24 -4.53 -0.34 24.89
CA SER A 24 -3.64 -1.40 25.35
C SER A 24 -2.22 -1.35 24.74
N GLY A 25 -2.06 -0.70 23.59
CA GLY A 25 -0.79 -0.68 22.84
C GLY A 25 -0.44 -2.01 22.17
N MET A 26 -1.30 -3.02 22.28
CA MET A 26 -1.15 -4.33 21.64
C MET A 26 -1.85 -4.36 20.28
N THR A 27 -1.52 -5.34 19.44
CA THR A 27 -2.27 -5.54 18.18
C THR A 27 -3.68 -6.02 18.49
N ASP A 28 -4.65 -5.67 17.63
CA ASP A 28 -6.06 -6.12 17.78
C ASP A 28 -6.16 -7.65 17.94
N ALA A 29 -5.29 -8.38 17.24
CA ALA A 29 -5.26 -9.84 17.28
C ALA A 29 -4.74 -10.37 18.62
N ASP A 30 -3.70 -9.76 19.19
CA ASP A 30 -3.16 -10.13 20.50
C ASP A 30 -4.15 -9.82 21.62
N TRP A 31 -4.72 -8.62 21.61
CA TRP A 31 -5.71 -8.21 22.60
C TRP A 31 -6.97 -9.10 22.56
N CYS A 32 -7.42 -9.48 21.36
CA CYS A 32 -8.53 -10.42 21.17
C CYS A 32 -8.21 -11.83 21.74
N ARG A 33 -6.98 -12.33 21.55
CA ARG A 33 -6.55 -13.61 22.11
C ARG A 33 -6.59 -13.59 23.64
N GLU A 34 -6.06 -12.53 24.25
CA GLU A 34 -6.01 -12.38 25.71
C GLU A 34 -7.40 -12.21 26.34
N ASN A 35 -8.32 -11.54 25.65
CA ASN A 35 -9.69 -11.34 26.11
C ASN A 35 -10.66 -12.47 25.70
N GLY A 36 -10.17 -13.54 25.04
CA GLY A 36 -11.00 -14.66 24.62
C GLY A 36 -12.08 -14.30 23.58
N ILE A 37 -11.81 -13.29 22.75
CA ILE A 37 -12.71 -12.81 21.69
C ILE A 37 -12.20 -13.29 20.35
N ALA A 38 -13.07 -13.89 19.53
CA ALA A 38 -12.71 -14.20 18.15
C ALA A 38 -12.47 -12.91 17.35
N VAL A 39 -11.33 -12.82 16.66
CA VAL A 39 -10.92 -11.62 15.89
C VAL A 39 -11.99 -11.17 14.89
N SER A 40 -12.67 -12.11 14.23
CA SER A 40 -13.79 -11.83 13.34
C SER A 40 -14.98 -11.17 14.04
N THR A 41 -15.26 -11.58 15.29
CA THR A 41 -16.32 -10.98 16.11
C THR A 41 -15.96 -9.56 16.50
N PHE A 42 -14.69 -9.29 16.80
CA PHE A 42 -14.20 -7.95 17.10
C PHE A 42 -14.38 -7.00 15.91
N TYR A 43 -13.91 -7.36 14.71
CA TYR A 43 -14.08 -6.52 13.52
C TYR A 43 -15.56 -6.34 13.11
N ASN A 44 -16.40 -7.35 13.32
CA ASN A 44 -17.85 -7.22 13.14
C ASN A 44 -18.47 -6.19 14.10
N ARG A 45 -18.03 -6.17 15.37
CA ARG A 45 -18.46 -5.15 16.34
C ARG A 45 -17.95 -3.76 15.95
N VAL A 46 -16.68 -3.62 15.57
CA VAL A 46 -16.08 -2.36 15.09
C VAL A 46 -16.85 -1.79 13.89
N SER A 47 -17.14 -2.63 12.90
CA SER A 47 -17.92 -2.23 11.71
C SER A 47 -19.33 -1.76 12.08
N ARG A 48 -20.01 -2.47 12.99
CA ARG A 48 -21.33 -2.06 13.49
C ARG A 48 -21.27 -0.76 14.30
N CYS A 49 -20.24 -0.55 15.12
CA CYS A 49 -20.06 0.69 15.85
C CYS A 49 -19.83 1.88 14.94
N ARG A 50 -19.04 1.72 13.88
CA ARG A 50 -18.81 2.79 12.89
C ARG A 50 -20.09 3.22 12.17
N LYS A 51 -21.05 2.31 11.96
CA LYS A 51 -22.33 2.62 11.31
C LYS A 51 -23.31 3.38 12.21
N THR A 52 -23.20 3.24 13.53
CA THR A 52 -24.19 3.77 14.49
C THR A 52 -23.62 4.93 15.33
N ALA A 53 -22.30 4.98 15.52
CA ALA A 53 -21.60 5.96 16.33
C ALA A 53 -20.19 6.17 15.75
N ALA A 54 -20.12 6.65 14.50
CA ALA A 54 -18.86 6.86 13.78
C ALA A 54 -17.86 7.72 14.57
N ASP A 55 -18.36 8.76 15.26
CA ASP A 55 -17.54 9.72 16.00
C ASP A 55 -16.99 9.16 17.33
N GLN A 56 -17.48 8.00 17.80
CA GLN A 56 -17.07 7.40 19.08
C GLN A 56 -16.05 6.28 18.91
N ILE A 57 -15.65 5.95 17.68
CA ILE A 57 -14.69 4.88 17.39
C ILE A 57 -13.34 5.49 17.01
N PRO A 58 -12.32 5.36 17.86
CA PRO A 58 -10.97 5.84 17.56
C PRO A 58 -10.40 5.17 16.31
N ALA A 59 -9.49 5.88 15.64
CA ALA A 59 -8.74 5.35 14.50
C ALA A 59 -7.97 4.08 14.92
N PRO A 60 -7.77 3.12 13.99
CA PRO A 60 -7.01 1.93 14.30
C PRO A 60 -5.56 2.29 14.67
N ASN A 61 -5.09 1.72 15.77
CA ASN A 61 -3.71 1.86 16.21
C ASN A 61 -2.85 0.89 15.39
N TYR A 62 -2.44 1.31 14.19
CA TYR A 62 -1.56 0.54 13.31
C TYR A 62 -0.12 0.59 13.81
N GLY A 63 0.15 0.02 14.99
CA GLY A 63 1.51 -0.27 15.46
C GLY A 63 2.51 0.89 15.40
N HIS A 64 2.05 2.14 15.42
CA HIS A 64 2.95 3.26 15.55
C HIS A 64 3.37 3.27 17.01
N CYS A 65 4.57 2.74 17.29
CA CYS A 65 5.20 2.91 18.58
C CYS A 65 5.31 4.42 18.84
N GLU A 66 4.38 4.96 19.61
CA GLU A 66 4.44 6.33 20.17
C GLU A 66 5.58 6.48 21.19
N ILE A 67 6.26 5.38 21.54
CA ILE A 67 7.51 5.41 22.29
C ILE A 67 8.60 5.82 21.30
N PRO A 68 9.24 7.01 21.47
CA PRO A 68 10.42 7.33 20.69
C PRO A 68 11.43 6.21 20.90
N ARG A 69 11.80 5.50 19.82
CA ARG A 69 12.91 4.54 19.89
C ARG A 69 14.09 5.25 20.54
N SER A 70 14.73 4.61 21.52
CA SER A 70 15.94 5.13 22.15
C SER A 70 16.87 5.65 21.06
N LYS A 71 17.30 6.92 21.19
CA LYS A 71 18.14 7.62 20.21
C LYS A 71 19.23 6.65 19.74
N GLN A 72 19.16 6.21 18.49
CA GLN A 72 20.15 5.30 17.92
C GLN A 72 21.52 5.98 18.04
N ASP A 73 22.55 5.21 18.38
CA ASP A 73 23.92 5.71 18.39
C ASP A 73 24.36 5.92 16.93
N VAL A 74 24.45 7.18 16.51
CA VAL A 74 24.77 7.56 15.13
C VAL A 74 26.26 7.86 15.04
N VAL A 75 27.01 7.06 14.29
CA VAL A 75 28.43 7.30 14.02
C VAL A 75 28.54 8.20 12.78
N PRO A 76 29.30 9.33 12.84
CA PRO A 76 29.56 10.15 11.66
C PRO A 76 30.38 9.37 10.64
N ILE A 77 29.89 9.31 9.39
CA ILE A 77 30.68 8.82 8.26
C ILE A 77 31.17 10.05 7.49
N ALA A 78 32.48 10.15 7.29
CA ALA A 78 33.06 11.17 6.43
C ALA A 78 32.77 10.79 4.97
N ILE A 79 31.84 11.52 4.34
CA ILE A 79 31.60 11.39 2.90
C ILE A 79 32.75 12.13 2.22
N VAL A 80 33.74 11.39 1.74
CA VAL A 80 34.75 11.92 0.83
C VAL A 80 34.06 12.09 -0.53
N PRO A 81 33.98 13.29 -1.11
CA PRO A 81 33.48 13.45 -2.46
C PRO A 81 34.51 12.85 -3.40
N ASP A 82 34.30 11.61 -3.84
CA ASP A 82 34.87 11.17 -5.09
C ASP A 82 34.20 12.04 -6.17
N HIS A 83 34.96 13.03 -6.65
CA HIS A 83 34.78 13.83 -7.86
C HIS A 83 33.80 13.24 -8.89
N LEU A 84 32.50 13.33 -8.60
CA LEU A 84 31.42 13.01 -9.51
C LEU A 84 30.48 14.19 -9.51
N THR A 85 30.39 14.80 -10.68
CA THR A 85 29.64 16.02 -10.97
C THR A 85 28.20 15.89 -10.49
N GLU A 86 27.91 16.50 -9.35
CA GLU A 86 26.56 16.71 -8.84
C GLU A 86 25.80 17.66 -9.75
N GLN A 87 25.10 17.14 -10.77
CA GLN A 87 23.79 17.65 -11.15
C GLN A 87 22.95 16.45 -11.65
N HIS A 88 21.73 16.30 -11.12
CA HIS A 88 20.65 15.41 -11.61
C HIS A 88 20.54 13.95 -11.11
N THR A 89 20.80 13.63 -9.83
CA THR A 89 20.48 12.28 -9.31
C THR A 89 18.98 12.05 -9.03
N ALA A 90 18.19 13.11 -8.82
CA ALA A 90 16.74 12.99 -8.62
C ALA A 90 15.95 12.68 -9.92
N SER A 91 16.53 12.93 -11.10
CA SER A 91 15.93 12.54 -12.39
C SER A 91 16.31 11.13 -12.83
N GLN A 92 17.37 10.52 -12.26
CA GLN A 92 17.86 9.21 -12.71
C GLN A 92 17.15 8.01 -12.05
N MET A 93 16.50 8.17 -10.89
CA MET A 93 15.76 7.06 -10.27
C MET A 93 14.53 6.59 -11.06
N HIS A 94 14.06 7.36 -12.05
CA HIS A 94 12.95 6.96 -12.92
C HIS A 94 13.41 6.22 -14.19
N GLN A 95 14.71 6.01 -14.40
CA GLN A 95 15.26 5.37 -15.59
C GLN A 95 15.95 4.04 -15.29
N THR A 96 15.39 3.23 -14.41
CA THR A 96 15.88 1.86 -14.14
C THR A 96 15.46 0.83 -15.18
N ASN A 97 14.99 1.25 -16.36
CA ASN A 97 14.91 0.37 -17.52
C ASN A 97 15.31 1.18 -18.78
N PRO A 98 16.46 0.90 -19.40
CA PRO A 98 16.82 1.55 -20.68
C PRO A 98 15.83 1.25 -21.80
N ASP A 99 14.92 0.27 -21.61
CA ASP A 99 13.93 -0.18 -22.60
C ASP A 99 12.52 0.45 -22.44
N ASN A 100 12.30 1.30 -21.43
CA ASN A 100 11.00 1.93 -21.15
C ASN A 100 10.80 3.29 -21.84
N SER A 101 11.43 3.52 -23.00
CA SER A 101 11.27 4.77 -23.75
C SER A 101 9.93 4.89 -24.49
N HIS A 102 9.13 3.82 -24.49
CA HIS A 102 7.86 3.75 -25.19
C HIS A 102 6.68 3.94 -24.22
N THR A 103 5.64 4.65 -24.68
CA THR A 103 4.40 4.88 -23.93
C THR A 103 3.36 3.80 -24.20
N ILE A 104 3.36 3.27 -25.42
CA ILE A 104 2.40 2.27 -25.90
C ILE A 104 3.19 1.09 -26.44
N GLU A 105 2.82 -0.12 -26.04
CA GLU A 105 3.31 -1.37 -26.62
C GLU A 105 2.13 -2.14 -27.22
N VAL A 106 2.28 -2.59 -28.46
CA VAL A 106 1.31 -3.42 -29.17
C VAL A 106 2.01 -4.72 -29.55
N SER A 107 1.54 -5.84 -29.04
CA SER A 107 2.04 -7.18 -29.37
C SER A 107 1.07 -7.90 -30.31
N MET A 108 1.58 -8.42 -31.42
CA MET A 108 0.84 -9.22 -32.40
C MET A 108 1.72 -10.38 -32.86
N ASN A 109 1.34 -11.62 -32.51
CA ASN A 109 2.11 -12.83 -32.82
C ASN A 109 3.59 -12.68 -32.41
N ASP A 110 4.50 -12.71 -33.38
CA ASP A 110 5.95 -12.61 -33.21
C ASP A 110 6.47 -11.16 -33.35
N VAL A 111 5.58 -10.18 -33.45
CA VAL A 111 5.90 -8.77 -33.65
C VAL A 111 5.49 -7.94 -32.43
N ILE A 112 6.41 -7.13 -31.94
CA ILE A 112 6.16 -6.15 -30.87
C ILE A 112 6.44 -4.77 -31.43
N ILE A 113 5.44 -3.88 -31.37
CA ILE A 113 5.52 -2.49 -31.81
C ILE A 113 5.51 -1.61 -30.57
N ARG A 114 6.61 -0.90 -30.34
CA ARG A 114 6.78 0.04 -29.23
C ARG A 114 6.71 1.48 -29.76
N ILE A 115 5.84 2.29 -29.18
CA ILE A 115 5.52 3.65 -29.62
C ILE A 115 5.76 4.63 -28.48
N SER A 116 6.66 5.58 -28.69
CA SER A 116 6.94 6.70 -27.78
C SER A 116 6.03 7.90 -28.08
N ASN A 117 5.84 8.78 -27.09
CA ASN A 117 5.07 10.02 -27.30
C ASN A 117 5.66 10.93 -28.37
N ASP A 118 6.98 10.90 -28.56
CA ASP A 118 7.70 11.72 -29.53
C ASP A 118 7.78 11.09 -30.93
N ALA A 119 7.06 10.00 -31.18
CA ALA A 119 7.04 9.33 -32.47
C ALA A 119 6.39 10.21 -33.56
N ASP A 120 7.08 10.38 -34.69
CA ASP A 120 6.52 11.09 -35.84
C ASP A 120 5.28 10.34 -36.39
N PRO A 121 4.11 10.99 -36.47
CA PRO A 121 2.86 10.33 -36.84
C PRO A 121 2.84 9.86 -38.31
N VAL A 122 3.59 10.53 -39.20
CA VAL A 122 3.67 10.16 -40.62
C VAL A 122 4.53 8.91 -40.78
N LEU A 123 5.67 8.84 -40.10
CA LEU A 123 6.54 7.69 -40.04
C LEU A 123 5.82 6.49 -39.42
N LEU A 124 5.14 6.68 -38.28
CA LEU A 124 4.35 5.63 -37.62
C LEU A 124 3.29 5.06 -38.57
N THR A 125 2.54 5.92 -39.26
CA THR A 125 1.51 5.49 -40.21
C THR A 125 2.10 4.71 -41.39
N ARG A 126 3.24 5.14 -41.93
CA ARG A 126 3.93 4.44 -43.03
C ARG A 126 4.45 3.07 -42.57
N THR A 127 5.07 3.00 -41.39
CA THR A 127 5.56 1.76 -40.79
C THR A 127 4.42 0.77 -40.56
N LEU A 128 3.29 1.22 -39.98
CA LEU A 128 2.12 0.36 -39.77
C LEU A 128 1.52 -0.18 -41.10
N ARG A 129 1.54 0.61 -42.18
CA ARG A 129 1.11 0.15 -43.51
C ARG A 129 2.02 -0.95 -44.06
N LEU A 130 3.34 -0.79 -43.94
CA LEU A 130 4.31 -1.79 -44.39
C LEU A 130 4.17 -3.10 -43.58
N VAL A 131 4.03 -3.01 -42.26
CA VAL A 131 3.85 -4.18 -41.39
C VAL A 131 2.53 -4.91 -41.71
N ARG A 132 1.47 -4.16 -42.05
CA ARG A 132 0.19 -4.77 -42.47
C ARG A 132 0.33 -5.58 -43.76
N GLU A 133 1.18 -5.16 -44.71
CA GLU A 133 1.39 -5.88 -45.97
C GLU A 133 2.19 -7.18 -45.77
N THR A 134 3.00 -7.26 -44.70
CA THR A 134 3.81 -8.44 -44.37
C THR A 134 3.08 -9.50 -43.53
N LEU A 135 1.96 -9.14 -42.91
CA LEU A 135 1.14 -10.02 -42.07
C LEU A 135 -0.05 -10.53 -42.90
N CYS A 136 0.24 -11.35 -43.90
CA CYS A 136 -0.75 -12.11 -44.67
C CYS A 136 -0.90 -13.53 -44.11
#